data_AF-A0AAW1U123-F1
#
_entry.id   AF-A0AAW1U123-F1
#
_cell.length_a   1.000
_cell.length_b   1.000
_cell.length_c   1.000
_cell.angle_alpha   90.00
_cell.angle_beta   90.00
_cell.angle_gamma   90.00
#
_symmetry.space_group_name_H-M   'P 1'
#
loop_
_entity.id
_entity.type
_entity.pdbx_description
1 polymer ?
#
loop_
_entity_poly.entity_id
_entity_poly.type
_entity_poly.pdbx_seq_one_letter_code
_entity_poly.pdbx_strand_id
1 'polypeptide(L)'
;MNQPRETVQPRKSLYMRIAPIIHTYDEVIKNKLETGKFPFTVTGIIKVLGMLFLIASFALFIATPTCENTSSWYPYLFPISIGICLGFILVFYVIFSSGATTERPAVWVKVDIGVNLCLAIIGICSSVASLIDCGKGVFSQIIIEIIGIIGCIISVIGCIGIFLMYRFVDEENTTQPVSNMTSRIRNARKSIFA
;
A
#
# COMPACT_ATOMS: atom_id res chain seq x y z
N MET A 1 -68.66 -19.33 -8.04
CA MET A 1 -67.60 -19.77 -7.12
C MET A 1 -66.28 -19.66 -7.85
N ASN A 2 -65.51 -18.58 -7.61
CA ASN A 2 -64.22 -18.35 -8.24
C ASN A 2 -63.12 -18.47 -7.19
N GLN A 3 -62.18 -19.37 -7.44
CA GLN A 3 -61.01 -19.66 -6.62
C GLN A 3 -59.97 -18.55 -6.83
N PRO A 4 -59.37 -17.94 -5.78
CA PRO A 4 -58.33 -16.94 -5.98
C PRO A 4 -56.99 -17.61 -6.33
N ARG A 5 -56.38 -17.14 -7.44
CA ARG A 5 -55.00 -17.48 -7.86
C ARG A 5 -54.01 -16.94 -6.83
N GLU A 6 -53.19 -17.84 -6.28
CA GLU A 6 -51.96 -17.47 -5.57
C GLU A 6 -50.98 -16.82 -6.55
N THR A 7 -50.66 -15.55 -6.32
CA THR A 7 -49.56 -14.87 -6.98
C THR A 7 -48.26 -15.21 -6.25
N VAL A 8 -47.45 -16.07 -6.87
CA VAL A 8 -46.07 -16.36 -6.44
C VAL A 8 -45.25 -15.07 -6.51
N GLN A 9 -44.90 -14.52 -5.34
CA GLN A 9 -43.91 -13.43 -5.23
C GLN A 9 -42.52 -13.94 -5.64
N PRO A 10 -41.82 -13.28 -6.58
CA PRO A 10 -40.44 -13.63 -6.89
C PRO A 10 -39.55 -13.21 -5.71
N ARG A 11 -38.87 -14.20 -5.10
CA ARG A 11 -37.75 -14.01 -4.14
C ARG A 11 -36.64 -13.18 -4.78
N LYS A 12 -36.72 -11.86 -4.67
CA LYS A 12 -35.62 -10.92 -4.95
C LYS A 12 -35.03 -10.36 -3.65
N SER A 13 -34.56 -11.21 -2.73
CA SER A 13 -34.04 -10.70 -1.45
C SER A 13 -32.72 -11.33 -0.96
N LEU A 14 -32.01 -12.09 -1.79
CA LEU A 14 -30.73 -12.69 -1.39
C LEU A 14 -29.48 -11.96 -1.92
N TYR A 15 -29.62 -11.12 -2.95
CA TYR A 15 -28.50 -10.35 -3.50
C TYR A 15 -28.22 -9.02 -2.79
N MET A 16 -29.14 -8.51 -1.96
CA MET A 16 -28.94 -7.27 -1.19
C MET A 16 -28.25 -7.48 0.17
N ARG A 17 -27.89 -8.72 0.54
CA ARG A 17 -27.26 -9.01 1.85
C ARG A 17 -25.73 -9.06 1.84
N ILE A 18 -25.11 -8.91 0.67
CA ILE A 18 -23.65 -8.88 0.51
C ILE A 18 -23.12 -7.42 0.46
N ALA A 19 -24.01 -6.42 0.41
CA ALA A 19 -23.65 -5.02 0.17
C ALA A 19 -23.84 -4.05 1.36
N PRO A 20 -23.32 -4.35 2.57
CA PRO A 20 -22.94 -3.24 3.45
C PRO A 20 -21.50 -3.26 3.94
N ILE A 21 -20.70 -4.30 3.66
CA ILE A 21 -19.36 -4.41 4.26
C ILE A 21 -18.33 -3.51 3.54
N ILE A 22 -18.58 -3.13 2.28
CA ILE A 22 -17.66 -2.28 1.50
C ILE A 22 -17.61 -0.84 2.07
N HIS A 23 -18.74 -0.32 2.54
CA HIS A 23 -18.82 1.04 3.06
C HIS A 23 -18.04 1.23 4.38
N THR A 24 -17.97 0.21 5.23
CA THR A 24 -17.23 0.28 6.49
C THR A 24 -15.71 0.30 6.29
N TYR A 25 -15.17 -0.42 5.29
CA TYR A 25 -13.73 -0.43 5.04
C TYR A 25 -13.23 0.91 4.50
N ASP A 26 -13.98 1.52 3.58
CA ASP A 26 -13.61 2.80 2.99
C ASP A 26 -13.56 3.93 4.03
N GLU A 27 -14.46 3.92 5.03
CA GLU A 27 -14.47 4.93 6.10
C GLU A 27 -13.25 4.83 7.04
N VAL A 28 -12.82 3.63 7.43
CA VAL A 28 -11.64 3.47 8.29
C VAL A 28 -10.36 3.85 7.56
N ILE A 29 -10.26 3.50 6.28
CA ILE A 29 -9.12 3.87 5.45
C ILE A 29 -9.12 5.37 5.19
N LYS A 30 -10.29 5.98 4.97
CA LYS A 30 -10.45 7.42 4.85
C LYS A 30 -9.90 8.14 6.08
N ASN A 31 -10.18 7.65 7.30
CA ASN A 31 -9.64 8.23 8.54
C ASN A 31 -8.11 8.11 8.66
N LYS A 32 -7.50 7.06 8.10
CA LYS A 32 -6.03 6.89 8.08
C LYS A 32 -5.35 7.66 6.94
N LEU A 33 -6.09 7.93 5.86
CA LEU A 33 -5.68 8.74 4.71
C LEU A 33 -6.15 10.19 4.81
N GLU A 34 -6.67 10.63 5.95
CA GLU A 34 -6.90 12.04 6.21
C GLU A 34 -5.57 12.79 6.14
N THR A 35 -5.64 14.04 5.71
CA THR A 35 -4.50 14.90 5.46
C THR A 35 -3.52 14.89 6.64
N GLY A 36 -2.26 14.57 6.34
CA GLY A 36 -1.16 14.56 7.30
C GLY A 36 -1.07 13.33 8.21
N LYS A 37 -2.01 12.37 8.17
CA LYS A 37 -1.93 11.16 9.02
C LYS A 37 -1.14 10.02 8.40
N PHE A 38 -1.11 9.94 7.07
CA PHE A 38 -0.41 8.87 6.35
C PHE A 38 1.07 8.72 6.72
N PRO A 39 1.89 9.79 6.87
CA PRO A 39 3.29 9.68 7.29
C PRO A 39 3.52 8.94 8.62
N PHE A 40 2.55 9.00 9.53
CA PHE A 40 2.63 8.39 10.86
C PHE A 40 2.11 6.96 10.91
N THR A 41 1.59 6.44 9.80
CA THR A 41 1.20 5.04 9.70
C THR A 41 2.42 4.15 9.48
N VAL A 42 2.34 2.88 9.92
CA VAL A 42 3.39 1.88 9.69
C VAL A 42 3.75 1.78 8.19
N THR A 43 2.76 1.86 7.31
CA THR A 43 2.94 1.83 5.86
C THR A 43 3.66 3.07 5.33
N GLY A 44 3.31 4.25 5.85
CA GLY A 44 4.02 5.50 5.56
C GLY A 44 5.49 5.43 5.97
N ILE A 45 5.79 4.92 7.17
CA ILE A 45 7.16 4.76 7.68
C ILE A 45 7.95 3.79 6.79
N ILE A 46 7.38 2.63 6.42
CA ILE A 46 8.03 1.67 5.53
C ILE A 46 8.36 2.30 4.17
N LYS A 47 7.45 3.10 3.60
CA LYS A 47 7.72 3.83 2.35
C LYS A 47 8.87 4.83 2.49
N VAL A 48 8.93 5.57 3.61
CA VAL A 48 10.04 6.50 3.87
C VAL A 48 11.37 5.76 3.97
N LEU A 49 11.41 4.64 4.70
CA LEU A 49 12.61 3.80 4.77
C LEU A 49 13.02 3.31 3.38
N GLY A 50 12.09 2.79 2.59
CA GLY A 50 12.36 2.38 1.21
C GLY A 50 12.95 3.51 0.36
N MET A 51 12.36 4.71 0.44
CA MET A 51 12.88 5.89 -0.25
C MET A 51 14.31 6.24 0.18
N LEU A 52 14.64 6.18 1.47
CA LEU A 52 15.98 6.49 1.97
C LEU A 52 17.04 5.53 1.40
N PHE A 53 16.75 4.23 1.35
CA PHE A 53 17.65 3.25 0.73
C PHE A 53 17.82 3.50 -0.77
N LEU A 54 16.73 3.79 -1.50
CA LEU A 54 16.80 4.11 -2.93
C LEU A 54 17.57 5.41 -3.20
N ILE A 55 17.38 6.45 -2.38
CA ILE A 55 18.15 7.70 -2.47
C ILE A 55 19.63 7.45 -2.22
N ALA A 56 19.97 6.69 -1.17
CA ALA A 56 21.36 6.36 -0.86
C ALA A 56 22.02 5.58 -2.01
N SER A 57 21.34 4.57 -2.55
CA SER A 57 21.81 3.79 -3.69
C SER A 57 22.01 4.66 -4.93
N PHE A 58 21.04 5.50 -5.27
CA PHE A 58 21.11 6.42 -6.41
C PHE A 58 22.24 7.45 -6.26
N ALA A 59 22.38 8.05 -5.09
CA ALA A 59 23.42 9.03 -4.80
C ALA A 59 24.83 8.41 -4.86
N LEU A 60 25.00 7.22 -4.28
CA LEU A 60 26.27 6.50 -4.34
C LEU A 60 26.64 6.10 -5.77
N PHE A 61 25.66 5.66 -6.57
CA PHE A 61 25.90 5.33 -7.99
C PHE A 61 26.44 6.53 -8.77
N ILE A 62 25.83 7.71 -8.60
CA ILE A 62 26.30 8.96 -9.25
C ILE A 62 27.69 9.37 -8.74
N ALA A 63 27.97 9.16 -7.45
CA ALA A 63 29.25 9.53 -6.85
C ALA A 63 30.40 8.58 -7.23
N THR A 64 30.10 7.36 -7.67
CA THR A 64 31.10 6.38 -8.09
C THR A 64 31.32 6.38 -9.61
N PRO A 65 32.57 6.23 -10.08
CA PRO A 65 32.83 6.05 -11.50
C PRO A 65 32.19 4.76 -12.00
N THR A 66 31.62 4.83 -13.20
CA THR A 66 31.05 3.68 -13.90
C THR A 66 32.13 2.67 -14.28
N CYS A 67 31.79 1.38 -14.29
CA CYS A 67 32.70 0.34 -14.75
C CYS A 67 33.16 0.58 -16.21
N GLU A 68 34.46 0.43 -16.48
CA GLU A 68 35.05 0.68 -17.81
C GLU A 68 34.67 -0.38 -18.86
N ASN A 69 34.44 -1.63 -18.45
CA ASN A 69 34.18 -2.77 -19.32
C ASN A 69 32.71 -3.24 -19.29
N THR A 70 31.76 -2.31 -19.25
CA THR A 70 30.32 -2.63 -19.26
C THR A 70 29.63 -2.25 -20.56
N SER A 71 28.50 -2.89 -20.81
CA SER A 71 27.61 -2.57 -21.93
C SER A 71 27.20 -1.09 -21.91
N SER A 72 26.98 -0.49 -23.08
CA SER A 72 26.61 0.94 -23.21
C SER A 72 25.30 1.34 -22.52
N TRP A 73 24.43 0.36 -22.22
CA TRP A 73 23.16 0.58 -21.51
C TRP A 73 23.32 0.64 -19.98
N TYR A 74 24.41 0.09 -19.42
CA TYR A 74 24.66 0.02 -17.97
C TYR A 74 24.53 1.37 -17.24
N PRO A 75 25.19 2.46 -17.68
CA PRO A 75 25.14 3.73 -16.96
C PRO A 75 23.75 4.39 -16.98
N TYR A 76 22.82 3.88 -17.79
CA TYR A 76 21.47 4.41 -17.90
C TYR A 76 20.44 3.50 -17.23
N LEU A 77 20.56 2.17 -17.38
CA LEU A 77 19.53 1.24 -16.95
C LEU A 77 19.24 1.34 -15.45
N PHE A 78 20.28 1.26 -14.62
CA PHE A 78 20.15 1.29 -13.17
C PHE A 78 19.68 2.65 -12.61
N PRO A 79 20.32 3.80 -12.94
CA PRO A 79 19.88 5.07 -12.37
C PRO A 79 18.50 5.48 -12.89
N ILE A 80 18.14 5.17 -14.15
CA ILE A 80 16.81 5.48 -14.66
C ILE A 80 15.75 4.61 -13.96
N SER A 81 15.98 3.30 -13.80
CA SER A 81 15.00 2.42 -13.14
C SER A 81 14.77 2.81 -11.68
N ILE A 82 15.84 3.03 -10.92
CA ILE A 82 15.79 3.44 -9.50
C ILE A 82 15.21 4.85 -9.38
N GLY A 83 15.61 5.78 -10.25
CA GLY A 83 15.11 7.15 -10.27
C GLY A 83 13.60 7.22 -10.56
N ILE A 84 13.11 6.45 -11.54
CA ILE A 84 11.67 6.35 -11.83
C ILE A 84 10.94 5.74 -10.64
N CYS A 85 11.46 4.64 -10.07
CA CYS A 85 10.88 4.00 -8.89
C CYS A 85 10.74 4.97 -7.72
N LEU A 86 11.82 5.69 -7.38
CA LEU A 86 11.83 6.71 -6.35
C LEU A 86 10.83 7.83 -6.64
N GLY A 87 10.77 8.32 -7.88
CA GLY A 87 9.84 9.36 -8.31
C GLY A 87 8.39 8.98 -8.09
N PHE A 88 7.99 7.76 -8.48
CA PHE A 88 6.63 7.29 -8.27
C PHE A 88 6.30 7.05 -6.78
N ILE A 89 7.22 6.47 -6.01
CA ILE A 89 7.01 6.29 -4.56
C ILE A 89 6.80 7.65 -3.89
N LEU A 90 7.59 8.65 -4.24
CA LEU A 90 7.47 10.02 -3.73
C LEU A 90 6.12 10.66 -4.13
N VAL A 91 5.73 10.54 -5.40
CA VAL A 91 4.45 11.08 -5.90
C VAL A 91 3.28 10.44 -5.14
N PHE A 92 3.24 9.12 -5.00
CA PHE A 92 2.20 8.46 -4.22
C PHE A 92 2.25 8.84 -2.75
N TYR A 93 3.44 8.96 -2.16
CA TYR A 93 3.60 9.39 -0.77
C TYR A 93 2.99 10.79 -0.55
N VAL A 94 3.24 11.74 -1.45
CA VAL A 94 2.64 13.08 -1.40
C VAL A 94 1.13 13.03 -1.60
N ILE A 95 0.64 12.25 -2.57
CA ILE A 95 -0.79 12.08 -2.84
C ILE A 95 -1.52 11.54 -1.60
N PHE A 96 -1.02 10.47 -0.98
CA PHE A 96 -1.61 9.92 0.25
C PHE A 96 -1.48 10.87 1.44
N SER A 97 -0.38 11.61 1.55
CA SER A 97 -0.18 12.57 2.65
C SER A 97 -1.09 13.80 2.54
N SER A 98 -1.43 14.22 1.32
CA SER A 98 -2.32 15.35 1.07
C SER A 98 -3.79 15.06 1.40
N GLY A 99 -4.17 13.78 1.48
CA GLY A 99 -5.57 13.38 1.63
C GLY A 99 -6.38 13.43 0.34
N ALA A 100 -5.75 13.68 -0.82
CA ALA A 100 -6.43 13.66 -2.13
C ALA A 100 -7.11 12.31 -2.46
N THR A 101 -6.75 11.25 -1.72
CA THR A 101 -7.27 9.90 -1.89
C THR A 101 -8.54 9.60 -1.10
N THR A 102 -9.03 10.53 -0.27
CA THR A 102 -10.19 10.29 0.63
C THR A 102 -11.52 10.07 -0.10
N GLU A 103 -11.64 10.54 -1.36
CA GLU A 103 -12.86 10.36 -2.15
C GLU A 103 -13.00 8.93 -2.71
N ARG A 104 -11.88 8.30 -3.09
CA ARG A 104 -11.84 6.96 -3.71
C ARG A 104 -10.59 6.18 -3.27
N PRO A 105 -10.46 5.84 -1.97
CA PRO A 105 -9.24 5.24 -1.43
C PRO A 105 -8.91 3.90 -2.09
N ALA A 106 -9.92 3.08 -2.40
CA ALA A 106 -9.74 1.79 -3.06
C ALA A 106 -9.06 1.84 -4.42
N VAL A 107 -9.33 2.88 -5.23
CA VAL A 107 -8.71 3.02 -6.56
C VAL A 107 -7.25 3.41 -6.41
N TRP A 108 -6.97 4.41 -5.57
CA TRP A 108 -5.62 4.90 -5.33
C TRP A 108 -4.71 3.83 -4.73
N VAL A 109 -5.20 3.06 -3.76
CA VAL A 109 -4.46 1.94 -3.17
C VAL A 109 -4.11 0.88 -4.22
N LYS A 110 -5.05 0.50 -5.09
CA LYS A 110 -4.78 -0.49 -6.15
C LYS A 110 -3.75 0.01 -7.16
N VAL A 111 -3.86 1.27 -7.56
CA VAL A 111 -2.91 1.90 -8.49
C VAL A 111 -1.51 1.99 -7.85
N ASP A 112 -1.43 2.41 -6.60
CA ASP A 112 -0.17 2.48 -5.84
C ASP A 112 0.51 1.11 -5.73
N ILE A 113 -0.23 0.07 -5.35
CA ILE A 113 0.29 -1.30 -5.26
C ILE A 113 0.78 -1.76 -6.63
N GLY A 114 -0.04 -1.60 -7.67
CA GLY A 114 0.30 -2.06 -9.02
C GLY A 114 1.56 -1.38 -9.57
N VAL A 115 1.62 -0.05 -9.50
CA VAL A 115 2.74 0.73 -10.03
C VAL A 115 4.02 0.48 -9.23
N ASN A 116 3.98 0.58 -7.90
CA ASN A 116 5.20 0.40 -7.09
C ASN A 116 5.70 -1.05 -7.12
N LEU A 117 4.82 -2.06 -7.19
CA LEU A 117 5.25 -3.45 -7.31
C LEU A 117 5.96 -3.69 -8.65
N CYS A 118 5.38 -3.22 -9.76
CA CYS A 118 6.02 -3.33 -11.07
C CYS A 118 7.38 -2.62 -11.11
N LEU A 119 7.46 -1.39 -10.60
CA LEU A 119 8.70 -0.62 -10.57
C LEU A 119 9.76 -1.23 -9.64
N ALA A 120 9.35 -1.78 -8.50
CA ALA A 120 10.27 -2.47 -7.60
C ALA A 120 10.85 -3.74 -8.23
N ILE A 121 10.06 -4.52 -8.96
CA ILE A 121 10.55 -5.69 -9.71
C ILE A 121 11.53 -5.25 -10.80
N ILE A 122 11.20 -4.21 -11.56
CA ILE A 122 12.11 -3.65 -12.59
C ILE A 122 13.42 -3.18 -11.94
N GLY A 123 13.35 -2.50 -10.80
CA GLY A 123 14.50 -2.08 -10.01
C GLY A 123 15.38 -3.26 -9.62
N ILE A 124 14.82 -4.30 -9.00
CA ILE A 124 15.54 -5.52 -8.63
C ILE A 124 16.20 -6.16 -9.85
N CYS A 125 15.46 -6.34 -10.95
CA CYS A 125 16.01 -6.92 -12.18
C CYS A 125 17.17 -6.09 -12.73
N SER A 126 17.05 -4.75 -12.73
CA SER A 126 18.12 -3.86 -13.18
C SER A 126 19.35 -3.95 -12.28
N SER A 127 19.18 -4.02 -10.96
CA SER A 127 20.31 -4.15 -10.02
C SER A 127 21.01 -5.50 -10.13
N VAL A 128 20.26 -6.57 -10.34
CA VAL A 128 20.84 -7.91 -10.58
C VAL A 128 21.60 -7.92 -11.90
N ALA A 129 21.05 -7.34 -12.96
CA ALA A 129 21.74 -7.22 -14.25
C ALA A 129 23.05 -6.41 -14.11
N SER A 130 23.00 -5.30 -13.38
CA SER A 130 24.18 -4.48 -13.05
C SER A 130 25.23 -5.24 -12.26
N LEU A 131 24.83 -6.05 -11.27
CA LEU A 131 25.75 -6.91 -10.49
C LEU A 131 26.43 -7.97 -11.35
N ILE A 132 25.73 -8.53 -12.34
CA ILE A 132 26.31 -9.55 -13.22
C ILE A 132 27.38 -8.93 -14.13
N ASP A 133 27.13 -7.73 -14.65
CA ASP A 133 28.04 -7.03 -15.57
C ASP A 133 29.22 -6.34 -14.85
N CYS A 134 28.98 -5.68 -13.71
CA CYS A 134 29.96 -4.81 -13.03
C CYS A 134 30.42 -5.35 -11.66
N GLY A 135 29.74 -6.35 -11.09
CA GLY A 135 30.01 -6.88 -9.74
C GLY A 135 31.25 -7.77 -9.60
N LYS A 136 32.04 -7.98 -10.66
CA LYS A 136 33.20 -8.91 -10.64
C LYS A 136 34.53 -8.29 -10.18
N GLY A 137 34.58 -7.02 -9.75
CA GLY A 137 35.87 -6.43 -9.37
C GLY A 137 35.83 -5.21 -8.45
N VAL A 138 34.67 -4.61 -8.17
CA VAL A 138 34.59 -3.37 -7.40
C VAL A 138 33.60 -3.51 -6.26
N PHE A 139 34.11 -3.60 -5.02
CA PHE A 139 33.30 -3.78 -3.82
C PHE A 139 32.28 -2.65 -3.59
N SER A 140 32.64 -1.40 -3.95
CA SER A 140 31.72 -0.27 -3.83
C SER A 140 30.49 -0.43 -4.74
N GLN A 141 30.67 -0.95 -5.97
CA GLN A 141 29.56 -1.19 -6.89
C GLN A 141 28.63 -2.29 -6.38
N ILE A 142 29.21 -3.35 -5.79
CA ILE A 142 28.40 -4.41 -5.16
C ILE A 142 27.51 -3.84 -4.05
N ILE A 143 28.08 -2.99 -3.18
CA ILE A 143 27.31 -2.36 -2.09
C ILE A 143 26.18 -1.49 -2.65
N ILE A 144 26.45 -0.67 -3.67
CA ILE A 144 25.47 0.24 -4.26
C ILE A 144 24.23 -0.51 -4.75
N GLU A 145 24.48 -1.58 -5.51
CA GLU A 145 23.44 -2.42 -6.09
C GLU A 145 22.66 -3.18 -5.01
N ILE A 146 23.33 -3.69 -3.97
CA ILE A 146 22.68 -4.35 -2.83
C ILE A 146 21.77 -3.37 -2.07
N ILE A 147 22.23 -2.13 -1.81
CA ILE A 147 21.41 -1.10 -1.18
C ILE A 147 20.17 -0.80 -2.04
N GLY A 148 20.32 -0.77 -3.36
CA GLY A 148 19.22 -0.59 -4.31
C GLY A 148 18.19 -1.73 -4.22
N ILE A 149 18.67 -2.98 -4.23
CA ILE A 149 17.83 -4.18 -4.04
C ILE A 149 17.08 -4.12 -2.71
N ILE A 150 17.76 -3.79 -1.61
CA ILE A 150 17.13 -3.65 -0.29
C ILE A 150 16.03 -2.58 -0.35
N GLY A 151 16.29 -1.42 -0.95
CA GLY A 151 15.29 -0.37 -1.13
C GLY A 151 14.06 -0.84 -1.90
N CYS A 152 14.25 -1.59 -3.00
CA CYS A 152 13.16 -2.18 -3.75
C CYS A 152 12.38 -3.24 -2.96
N ILE A 153 13.06 -4.09 -2.18
CA ILE A 153 12.42 -5.09 -1.32
C ILE A 153 11.56 -4.40 -0.25
N ILE A 154 12.09 -3.34 0.39
CA ILE A 154 11.33 -2.56 1.37
C ILE A 154 10.10 -1.92 0.70
N SER A 155 10.21 -1.45 -0.54
CA SER A 155 9.07 -0.95 -1.32
C SER A 155 8.00 -2.04 -1.52
N VAL A 156 8.39 -3.27 -1.88
CA VAL A 156 7.46 -4.42 -2.01
C VAL A 156 6.78 -4.71 -0.67
N ILE A 157 7.53 -4.71 0.44
CA ILE A 157 6.96 -4.87 1.79
C ILE A 157 5.97 -3.73 2.09
N GLY A 158 6.26 -2.50 1.66
CA GLY A 158 5.35 -1.36 1.74
C GLY A 158 4.04 -1.58 0.97
N CYS A 159 4.11 -2.14 -0.24
CA CYS A 159 2.91 -2.52 -1.01
C CYS A 159 2.08 -3.58 -0.28
N ILE A 160 2.75 -4.59 0.30
CA ILE A 160 2.07 -5.61 1.12
C ILE A 160 1.43 -4.96 2.35
N GLY A 161 2.13 -4.06 3.03
CA GLY A 161 1.61 -3.34 4.18
C GLY A 161 0.36 -2.52 3.84
N ILE A 162 0.35 -1.81 2.72
CA ILE A 162 -0.83 -1.06 2.25
C ILE A 162 -1.97 -2.01 1.87
N PHE A 163 -1.66 -3.13 1.21
CA PHE A 163 -2.66 -4.15 0.90
C PHE A 163 -3.28 -4.74 2.16
N LEU A 164 -2.48 -5.06 3.17
CA LEU A 164 -2.96 -5.57 4.46
C LEU A 164 -3.76 -4.50 5.20
N MET A 165 -3.30 -3.25 5.22
CA MET A 165 -4.04 -2.11 5.78
C MET A 165 -5.40 -1.92 5.09
N TYR A 166 -5.48 -2.20 3.79
CA TYR A 166 -6.72 -2.12 3.01
C TYR A 166 -7.64 -3.34 3.23
N ARG A 167 -7.07 -4.55 3.38
CA ARG A 167 -7.81 -5.81 3.43
C ARG A 167 -8.18 -6.27 4.84
N PHE A 168 -7.29 -6.08 5.80
CA PHE A 168 -7.43 -6.50 7.19
C PHE A 168 -7.53 -5.23 8.05
N VAL A 169 -8.72 -4.66 8.05
CA VAL A 169 -9.06 -3.47 8.84
C VAL A 169 -9.51 -3.84 10.27
N ASP A 170 -9.48 -5.11 10.66
CA ASP A 170 -10.06 -5.57 11.92
C ASP A 170 -9.02 -5.90 13.02
N GLU A 171 -9.36 -5.44 14.23
CA GLU A 171 -8.99 -5.94 15.58
C GLU A 171 -8.08 -5.13 16.53
N GLU A 172 -7.61 -3.91 16.22
CA GLU A 172 -6.81 -3.16 17.23
C GLU A 172 -7.60 -2.20 18.14
N ASN A 173 -8.87 -1.88 17.82
CA ASN A 173 -9.69 -0.97 18.65
C ASN A 173 -10.74 -1.70 19.53
N THR A 174 -10.74 -3.03 19.55
CA THR A 174 -11.58 -3.83 20.46
C THR A 174 -10.83 -4.29 21.71
N THR A 175 -9.80 -3.57 22.12
CA THR A 175 -9.28 -3.64 23.51
C THR A 175 -9.61 -2.33 24.22
N GLN A 176 -10.89 -1.96 24.25
CA GLN A 176 -11.36 -1.11 25.33
C GLN A 176 -11.28 -1.94 26.62
N PRO A 177 -10.61 -1.48 27.69
CA PRO A 177 -10.77 -2.10 28.98
C PRO A 177 -12.26 -2.02 29.35
N VAL A 178 -12.87 -3.17 29.64
CA VAL A 178 -14.20 -3.24 30.23
C VAL A 178 -14.12 -2.56 31.61
N SER A 179 -14.31 -1.25 31.64
CA SER A 179 -14.72 -0.57 32.86
C SER A 179 -15.69 0.55 32.51
N ASN A 180 -16.86 0.45 33.13
CA ASN A 180 -17.90 1.47 33.23
C ASN A 180 -18.82 1.67 32.01
N MET A 181 -19.63 0.65 31.72
CA MET A 181 -20.98 0.86 31.15
C MET A 181 -22.09 0.15 31.92
N THR A 182 -21.90 -0.05 33.22
CA THR A 182 -22.99 -0.38 34.17
C THR A 182 -23.71 0.91 34.55
N SER A 183 -24.67 1.38 33.74
CA SER A 183 -25.83 2.19 34.25
C SER A 183 -26.77 2.74 33.17
N ARG A 184 -26.45 2.72 31.86
CA ARG A 184 -27.24 3.48 30.86
C ARG A 184 -28.14 2.69 29.91
N ILE A 185 -28.21 1.36 30.01
CA ILE A 185 -29.10 0.53 29.19
C ILE A 185 -30.06 -0.28 30.09
N ARG A 186 -30.72 0.40 31.04
CA ARG A 186 -31.81 -0.22 31.83
C ARG A 186 -33.19 0.40 31.57
N ASN A 187 -33.28 1.48 30.79
CA ASN A 187 -34.53 2.27 30.65
C ASN A 187 -34.87 2.71 29.21
N ALA A 188 -34.63 1.87 28.19
CA ALA A 188 -35.04 2.20 26.82
C ALA A 188 -35.53 0.99 26.01
N ARG A 189 -36.65 0.38 26.46
CA ARG A 189 -37.78 -0.16 25.66
C ARG A 189 -38.53 -1.23 26.46
N LYS A 190 -39.50 -0.76 27.26
CA LYS A 190 -40.71 -1.53 27.59
C LYS A 190 -41.70 -1.35 26.43
N SER A 191 -42.41 -2.43 26.08
CA SER A 191 -43.55 -2.49 25.12
C SER A 191 -43.14 -2.30 23.65
N ILE A 192 -43.45 -3.21 22.73
CA ILE A 192 -44.80 -3.56 22.25
C ILE A 192 -44.78 -5.00 21.67
N PHE A 193 -45.64 -5.89 22.21
CA PHE A 193 -45.95 -7.29 21.80
C PHE A 193 -44.86 -8.38 21.86
N ALA A 194 -44.79 -9.08 22.99
CA ALA A 194 -44.73 -10.55 23.13
C ALA A 194 -44.86 -10.92 24.60
#